data_AF-A0AAJ1PHP1-F1
#
_entry.id   AF-A0AAJ1PHP1-F1
#
_cell.length_a   1.000
_cell.length_b   1.000
_cell.length_c   1.000
_cell.angle_alpha   90.00
_cell.angle_beta   90.00
_cell.angle_gamma   90.00
#
_symmetry.space_group_name_H-M   'P 1'
#
loop_
_entity.id
_entity.type
_entity.pdbx_description
1 polymer ?
#
loop_
_entity_poly.entity_id
_entity_poly.type
_entity_poly.pdbx_seq_one_letter_code
_entity_poly.pdbx_strand_id
1 'polypeptide(L)'
;MKYSSEQIKKALLLTPLPLLLWHFFFKFMNVNKVEFNLDHIFAFFLGIVGYSIVYLAYCILTVPFTFIFSMLLNHYNYLNVWTICISSIVITSLFFFFLGWIFTGEISPKINYMESMEGEAPPKWWMMYTDISFIIFILFPGLCYWRFLIFLQKKQSKIIRSYFSNYF
;
A
#
# COMPACT_ATOMS: atom_id res chain seq x y z
N MET A 1 20.40 4.01 14.22
CA MET A 1 19.21 4.07 13.33
C MET A 1 19.66 4.48 11.94
N LYS A 2 19.20 3.79 10.90
CA LYS A 2 19.66 4.00 9.51
C LYS A 2 18.87 5.08 8.78
N TYR A 3 17.59 5.24 9.10
CA TYR A 3 16.69 6.24 8.55
C TYR A 3 16.12 7.12 9.66
N SER A 4 15.82 8.39 9.37
CA SER A 4 15.11 9.26 10.32
C SER A 4 13.62 8.96 10.34
N SER A 5 12.94 9.31 11.43
CA SER A 5 11.47 9.17 11.56
C SER A 5 10.73 9.93 10.46
N GLU A 6 11.20 11.12 10.09
CA GLU A 6 10.64 11.90 8.99
C GLU A 6 10.76 11.19 7.65
N GLN A 7 11.90 10.55 7.37
CA GLN A 7 12.11 9.80 6.13
C GLN A 7 11.16 8.63 6.03
N ILE A 8 10.99 7.89 7.13
CA ILE A 8 10.06 6.76 7.23
C ILE A 8 8.64 7.25 6.97
N LYS A 9 8.20 8.32 7.65
CA LYS A 9 6.86 8.90 7.46
C LYS A 9 6.62 9.36 6.03
N LYS A 10 7.56 10.13 5.45
CA LYS A 10 7.46 10.62 4.07
C LYS A 10 7.42 9.46 3.07
N ALA A 11 8.29 8.46 3.22
CA ALA A 11 8.29 7.29 2.35
C ALA A 11 6.97 6.51 2.42
N LEU A 12 6.41 6.30 3.61
CA LEU A 12 5.14 5.59 3.79
C LEU A 12 3.94 6.30 3.14
N LEU A 13 3.90 7.64 3.18
CA LEU A 13 2.87 8.43 2.51
C LEU A 13 3.01 8.39 0.98
N LEU A 14 4.24 8.27 0.48
CA LEU A 14 4.49 8.18 -0.96
C LEU A 14 4.21 6.78 -1.53
N THR A 15 4.30 5.75 -0.70
CA THR A 15 4.15 4.33 -1.09
C THR A 15 2.95 3.99 -1.97
N PRO A 16 1.70 4.39 -1.64
CA PRO A 16 0.53 3.97 -2.43
C PRO A 16 0.35 4.77 -3.73
N LEU A 17 1.00 5.93 -3.86
CA LEU A 17 0.81 6.84 -5.01
C LEU A 17 1.15 6.20 -6.36
N PRO A 18 2.30 5.51 -6.54
CA PRO A 18 2.60 4.84 -7.80
C PRO A 18 1.53 3.84 -8.24
N LEU A 19 0.98 3.07 -7.30
CA LEU A 19 -0.05 2.08 -7.58
C LEU A 19 -1.40 2.73 -7.92
N LEU A 20 -1.78 3.77 -7.17
CA LEU A 20 -3.01 4.52 -7.42
C LEU A 20 -2.97 5.24 -8.77
N LEU A 21 -1.85 5.88 -9.10
CA LEU A 21 -1.65 6.53 -10.39
C LEU A 21 -1.68 5.50 -11.53
N TRP A 22 -0.97 4.37 -11.37
CA TRP A 22 -1.01 3.29 -12.36
C TRP A 22 -2.44 2.82 -12.62
N HIS A 23 -3.18 2.46 -11.56
CA HIS A 23 -4.55 1.98 -11.70
C HIS A 23 -5.49 3.05 -12.30
N PHE A 24 -5.30 4.32 -11.93
CA PHE A 24 -6.01 5.45 -12.53
C PHE A 24 -5.75 5.54 -14.04
N PHE A 25 -4.48 5.56 -14.46
CA PHE A 25 -4.11 5.67 -15.88
C PHE A 25 -4.68 4.53 -16.72
N PHE A 26 -4.55 3.28 -16.29
CA PHE A 26 -5.09 2.15 -17.06
C PHE A 26 -6.62 2.18 -17.16
N LYS A 27 -7.32 2.57 -16.09
CA LYS A 27 -8.78 2.67 -16.11
C LYS A 27 -9.28 3.74 -17.09
N PHE A 28 -8.59 4.87 -17.18
CA PHE A 28 -8.96 5.95 -18.10
C PHE A 28 -8.47 5.74 -19.54
N MET A 29 -7.30 5.14 -19.74
CA MET A 29 -6.75 4.84 -21.07
C MET A 29 -7.47 3.70 -21.79
N ASN A 30 -8.14 2.81 -21.05
CA ASN A 30 -8.89 1.68 -21.63
C ASN A 30 -10.29 2.08 -22.15
N VAL A 31 -10.69 3.35 -21.98
CA VAL A 31 -11.91 3.89 -22.59
C VAL A 31 -11.61 4.18 -24.06
N ASN A 32 -11.73 3.13 -24.87
CA ASN A 32 -11.65 3.23 -26.33
C ASN A 32 -12.64 4.29 -26.81
N LYS A 33 -12.10 5.38 -27.40
CA LYS A 33 -12.77 6.61 -27.83
C LYS A 33 -12.99 7.61 -26.69
N VAL A 34 -11.97 8.43 -26.44
CA VAL A 34 -12.13 9.69 -25.68
C VAL A 34 -12.92 10.66 -26.55
N GLU A 35 -14.24 10.48 -26.61
CA GLU A 35 -15.12 11.58 -26.95
C GLU A 35 -15.19 12.46 -25.70
N PHE A 36 -14.67 13.69 -25.79
CA PHE A 36 -14.72 14.66 -24.69
C PHE A 36 -16.17 15.11 -24.47
N ASN A 37 -16.95 14.29 -23.78
CA ASN A 37 -18.30 14.62 -23.33
C ASN A 37 -18.28 14.95 -21.82
N LEU A 38 -19.28 15.71 -21.36
CA LEU A 38 -19.42 16.11 -19.95
C LEU A 38 -19.45 14.91 -19.00
N ASP A 39 -20.01 13.79 -19.43
CA ASP A 39 -20.07 12.54 -18.66
C ASP A 39 -18.68 11.95 -18.39
N HIS A 40 -17.76 12.04 -19.36
CA HIS A 40 -16.38 11.57 -19.18
C HIS A 40 -15.60 12.48 -18.23
N ILE A 41 -15.85 13.79 -18.29
CA ILE A 41 -15.26 14.75 -17.35
C ILE A 41 -15.79 14.49 -15.93
N PHE A 42 -17.09 14.26 -15.77
CA PHE A 42 -17.69 13.93 -14.49
C PHE A 42 -17.13 12.60 -13.93
N ALA A 43 -17.03 11.56 -14.75
CA ALA A 43 -16.43 10.28 -14.37
C ALA A 43 -14.96 10.42 -13.95
N PHE A 44 -14.21 11.31 -14.60
CA PHE A 44 -12.83 11.66 -14.23
C PHE A 44 -12.74 12.26 -12.82
N PHE A 45 -13.55 13.28 -12.53
CA PHE A 45 -13.60 13.89 -11.20
C PHE A 45 -14.05 12.89 -10.12
N LEU A 46 -15.10 12.12 -10.39
CA LEU A 46 -15.57 11.08 -9.47
C LEU A 46 -14.49 10.02 -9.21
N GLY A 47 -13.73 9.66 -10.25
CA GLY A 47 -12.56 8.82 -10.14
C GLY A 47 -11.54 9.38 -9.16
N ILE A 48 -11.10 10.62 -9.35
CA ILE A 48 -10.13 11.29 -8.47
C ILE A 48 -10.61 11.30 -7.02
N VAL A 49 -11.89 11.60 -6.78
CA VAL A 49 -12.48 11.58 -5.42
C VAL A 49 -12.41 10.16 -4.84
N GLY A 50 -12.78 9.15 -5.61
CA GLY A 50 -12.69 7.74 -5.19
C GLY A 50 -11.27 7.31 -4.82
N TYR A 51 -10.27 7.60 -5.67
CA TYR A 51 -8.87 7.28 -5.35
C TYR A 51 -8.33 8.08 -4.16
N SER A 52 -8.81 9.31 -3.97
CA SER A 52 -8.46 10.13 -2.79
C SER A 52 -9.00 9.51 -1.50
N ILE A 53 -10.22 8.96 -1.53
CA ILE A 53 -10.80 8.24 -0.39
C ILE A 53 -10.00 6.96 -0.09
N VAL A 54 -9.63 6.20 -1.11
CA VAL A 54 -8.79 4.99 -0.94
C VAL A 54 -7.42 5.35 -0.34
N TYR A 55 -6.81 6.44 -0.81
CA TYR A 55 -5.55 6.95 -0.25
C TYR A 55 -5.71 7.36 1.23
N LEU A 56 -6.79 8.06 1.57
CA LEU A 56 -7.10 8.43 2.95
C LEU A 56 -7.29 7.20 3.84
N ALA A 57 -8.03 6.20 3.37
CA ALA A 57 -8.21 4.94 4.09
C ALA A 57 -6.86 4.25 4.37
N TYR A 58 -5.97 4.19 3.37
CA TYR A 58 -4.60 3.69 3.56
C TYR A 58 -3.81 4.52 4.59
N CYS A 59 -3.93 5.85 4.55
CA CYS A 59 -3.24 6.74 5.48
C CYS A 59 -3.69 6.57 6.93
N ILE A 60 -4.97 6.29 7.15
CA ILE A 60 -5.53 6.12 8.49
C ILE A 60 -5.28 4.69 8.99
N LEU A 61 -5.50 3.69 8.14
CA LEU A 61 -5.46 2.29 8.54
C LEU A 61 -4.06 1.70 8.46
N THR A 62 -3.29 1.95 7.41
CA THR A 62 -2.04 1.20 7.17
C THR A 62 -0.80 1.95 7.65
N VAL A 63 -0.73 3.27 7.42
CA VAL A 63 0.45 4.08 7.76
C VAL A 63 0.82 4.05 9.25
N PRO A 64 -0.09 4.22 10.24
CA PRO A 64 0.34 4.27 11.65
C PRO A 64 0.94 2.95 12.12
N PHE A 65 0.35 1.81 11.76
CA PHE A 65 0.87 0.49 12.14
C PHE A 65 2.21 0.21 11.45
N THR A 66 2.29 0.47 10.14
CA THR A 66 3.52 0.26 9.37
C THR A 66 4.66 1.17 9.83
N PHE A 67 4.33 2.39 10.29
CA PHE A 67 5.28 3.32 10.89
C PHE A 67 5.90 2.76 12.17
N ILE A 68 5.10 2.20 13.07
CA ILE A 68 5.58 1.58 14.31
C ILE A 68 6.51 0.40 13.99
N PHE A 69 6.09 -0.51 13.10
CA PHE A 69 6.93 -1.63 12.67
C PHE A 69 8.24 -1.15 12.02
N SER A 70 8.17 -0.13 11.17
CA SER A 70 9.36 0.44 10.50
C SER A 70 10.32 1.08 11.49
N MET A 71 9.82 1.79 12.49
CA MET A 71 10.63 2.38 13.55
C MET A 71 11.32 1.31 14.40
N LEU A 72 10.59 0.25 14.76
CA LEU A 72 11.14 -0.88 15.52
C LEU A 72 12.24 -1.60 14.72
N LEU A 73 11.97 -1.96 13.47
CA LEU A 73 12.97 -2.57 12.58
C LEU A 73 14.19 -1.67 12.34
N ASN A 74 13.99 -0.35 12.25
CA ASN A 74 15.08 0.62 12.08
C ASN A 74 15.92 0.79 13.35
N HIS A 75 15.33 0.63 14.53
CA HIS A 75 16.05 0.63 15.80
C HIS A 75 17.04 -0.55 15.87
N TYR A 76 16.58 -1.75 15.48
CA TYR A 76 17.42 -2.95 15.40
C TYR A 76 18.25 -3.07 14.11
N ASN A 77 18.24 -2.04 13.25
CA ASN A 77 18.95 -2.03 11.96
C ASN A 77 18.56 -3.16 10.99
N TYR A 78 17.37 -3.74 11.17
CA TYR A 78 16.82 -4.79 10.32
C TYR A 78 15.92 -4.26 9.20
N LEU A 79 15.66 -2.94 9.15
CA LEU A 79 14.83 -2.34 8.10
C LEU A 79 15.48 -2.48 6.71
N ASN A 80 15.04 -3.51 5.98
CA ASN A 80 15.52 -3.92 4.66
C ASN A 80 14.34 -4.34 3.77
N VAL A 81 14.58 -4.62 2.49
CA VAL A 81 13.52 -5.06 1.55
C VAL A 81 12.75 -6.26 2.09
N TRP A 82 13.46 -7.27 2.58
CA TRP A 82 12.87 -8.53 3.02
C TRP A 82 11.93 -8.35 4.20
N THR A 83 12.35 -7.62 5.22
CA THR A 83 11.52 -7.33 6.40
C THR A 83 10.34 -6.43 6.04
N ILE A 84 10.50 -5.52 5.09
CA ILE A 84 9.39 -4.72 4.55
C ILE A 84 8.37 -5.64 3.86
N CYS A 85 8.80 -6.54 2.98
CA CYS A 85 7.91 -7.48 2.30
C CYS A 85 7.18 -8.40 3.28
N ILE A 86 7.89 -8.96 4.26
CA ILE A 86 7.30 -9.81 5.31
C ILE A 86 6.30 -8.99 6.13
N SER A 87 6.67 -7.77 6.55
CA SER A 87 5.76 -6.90 7.31
C SER A 87 4.51 -6.55 6.52
N SER A 88 4.62 -6.36 5.20
CA SER A 88 3.47 -6.11 4.32
C SER A 88 2.50 -7.29 4.36
N ILE A 89 3.00 -8.51 4.18
CA ILE A 89 2.17 -9.73 4.24
C ILE A 89 1.52 -9.90 5.63
N VAL A 90 2.28 -9.68 6.71
CA VAL A 90 1.77 -9.82 8.08
C VAL A 90 0.68 -8.78 8.35
N ILE A 91 0.92 -7.51 8.04
CA ILE A 91 -0.04 -6.42 8.26
C ILE A 91 -1.30 -6.66 7.44
N THR A 92 -1.15 -7.02 6.16
CA THR A 92 -2.29 -7.34 5.30
C THR A 92 -3.08 -8.54 5.81
N SER A 93 -2.42 -9.62 6.24
CA SER A 93 -3.09 -10.79 6.84
C SER A 93 -3.91 -10.40 8.06
N LEU A 94 -3.34 -9.59 8.96
CA LEU A 94 -4.04 -9.11 10.15
C LEU A 94 -5.27 -8.28 9.76
N PHE A 95 -5.13 -7.35 8.82
CA PHE A 95 -6.27 -6.55 8.35
C PHE A 95 -7.38 -7.42 7.77
N PHE A 96 -7.07 -8.39 6.92
CA PHE A 96 -8.10 -9.28 6.35
C PHE A 96 -8.73 -10.18 7.41
N PHE A 97 -7.96 -10.66 8.39
CA PHE A 97 -8.49 -11.43 9.51
C PHE A 97 -9.47 -10.60 10.35
N PHE A 98 -9.08 -9.38 10.74
CA PHE A 98 -9.93 -8.50 11.53
C PHE A 98 -11.15 -7.98 10.76
N LEU A 99 -10.99 -7.57 9.50
CA LEU A 99 -12.10 -7.12 8.66
C LEU A 99 -13.07 -8.27 8.38
N GLY A 100 -12.55 -9.45 8.03
CA GLY A 100 -13.36 -10.65 7.83
C GLY A 100 -14.23 -10.91 9.05
N TRP A 101 -13.64 -10.92 10.25
CA TRP A 101 -14.38 -11.10 11.50
C TRP A 101 -15.44 -10.01 11.73
N ILE A 102 -15.11 -8.73 11.54
CA ILE A 102 -16.07 -7.62 11.73
C ILE A 102 -17.29 -7.76 10.80
N PHE A 103 -17.09 -8.21 9.56
CA PHE A 103 -18.17 -8.33 8.58
C PHE A 103 -19.01 -9.61 8.72
N THR A 104 -18.43 -10.76 9.09
CA THR A 104 -19.19 -12.02 9.20
C THR A 104 -19.64 -12.36 10.62
N GLY A 105 -19.09 -11.76 11.67
CA GLY A 105 -19.46 -12.04 13.07
C GLY A 105 -19.15 -13.47 13.57
N GLU A 106 -18.72 -14.38 12.69
CA GLU A 106 -18.40 -15.78 12.98
C GLU A 106 -16.88 -16.04 12.90
N ILE A 107 -16.32 -16.65 13.96
CA ILE A 107 -14.87 -16.94 14.12
C ILE A 107 -14.48 -18.26 13.43
N SER A 108 -15.42 -18.99 12.82
CA SER A 108 -15.17 -20.37 12.35
C SER A 108 -15.58 -20.59 10.90
N PRO A 109 -14.83 -21.40 10.13
CA PRO A 109 -15.23 -21.76 8.79
C PRO A 109 -16.44 -22.69 8.89
N LYS A 110 -17.61 -22.25 8.43
CA LYS A 110 -18.71 -23.17 8.14
C LYS A 110 -18.25 -24.07 7.00
N ILE A 111 -17.82 -25.27 7.38
CA ILE A 111 -17.62 -26.43 6.52
C ILE A 111 -19.01 -26.80 6.00
N ASN A 112 -19.41 -26.28 4.85
CA ASN A 112 -20.45 -26.84 3.98
C ASN A 112 -20.23 -26.31 2.57
N TYR A 113 -19.58 -27.12 1.75
CA TYR A 113 -19.12 -26.81 0.40
C TYR A 113 -20.26 -26.97 -0.61
N MET A 114 -21.37 -26.26 -0.46
CA MET A 114 -22.46 -26.40 -1.44
C MET A 114 -23.42 -25.22 -1.53
N GLU A 115 -23.01 -24.00 -1.21
CA GLU A 115 -23.86 -22.83 -1.51
C GLU A 115 -23.05 -21.54 -1.43
N SER A 116 -22.49 -21.10 -2.55
CA SER A 116 -22.30 -19.67 -2.88
C SER A 116 -21.52 -19.53 -4.19
N MET A 117 -22.23 -19.75 -5.30
CA MET A 117 -21.98 -18.87 -6.45
C MET A 117 -22.60 -17.51 -6.09
N GLU A 118 -21.91 -16.44 -6.48
CA GLU A 118 -22.28 -15.03 -6.27
C GLU A 118 -21.82 -14.40 -4.94
N GLY A 119 -20.55 -13.97 -4.92
CA GLY A 119 -20.18 -12.73 -4.23
C GLY A 119 -19.74 -12.79 -2.77
N GLU A 120 -19.49 -13.97 -2.19
CA GLU A 120 -19.07 -14.07 -0.79
C GLU A 120 -17.55 -14.18 -0.61
N ALA A 121 -17.05 -13.51 0.43
CA ALA A 121 -15.64 -13.48 0.82
C ALA A 121 -15.05 -14.90 0.94
N PRO A 122 -13.75 -15.11 0.61
CA PRO A 122 -13.19 -16.45 0.60
C PRO A 122 -13.27 -17.08 2.00
N PRO A 123 -13.79 -18.32 2.13
CA PRO A 123 -14.09 -18.97 3.43
C PRO A 123 -12.84 -19.28 4.28
N LYS A 124 -11.66 -18.96 3.75
CA LYS A 124 -10.33 -19.15 4.34
C LYS A 124 -9.47 -17.96 3.94
N TRP A 125 -9.13 -17.08 4.87
CA TRP A 125 -8.34 -15.85 4.60
C TRP A 125 -7.03 -16.13 3.84
N TRP A 126 -6.45 -17.32 4.04
CA TRP A 126 -5.23 -17.74 3.36
C TRP A 126 -5.40 -18.09 1.87
N MET A 127 -6.63 -18.32 1.39
CA MET A 127 -6.89 -18.57 -0.03
C MET A 127 -6.59 -17.36 -0.90
N MET A 128 -6.61 -16.14 -0.35
CA MET A 128 -6.21 -14.94 -1.09
C MET A 128 -4.76 -15.01 -1.60
N TYR A 129 -3.88 -15.73 -0.88
CA TYR A 129 -2.49 -15.94 -1.29
C TYR A 129 -2.31 -16.98 -2.40
N THR A 130 -3.37 -17.65 -2.84
CA THR A 130 -3.29 -18.50 -4.04
C THR A 130 -3.36 -17.68 -5.33
N ASP A 131 -3.88 -16.45 -5.27
CA ASP A 131 -3.90 -15.53 -6.39
C ASP A 131 -2.56 -14.76 -6.46
N ILE A 132 -1.84 -14.99 -7.55
CA ILE A 132 -0.57 -14.33 -7.85
C ILE A 132 -0.76 -12.81 -7.95
N SER A 133 -1.88 -12.35 -8.49
CA SER A 133 -2.21 -10.93 -8.65
C SER A 133 -2.30 -10.23 -7.29
N PHE A 134 -2.93 -10.90 -6.33
CA PHE A 134 -3.05 -10.42 -4.96
C PHE A 134 -1.69 -10.33 -4.26
N ILE A 135 -0.82 -11.34 -4.42
CA ILE A 135 0.54 -11.30 -3.90
C ILE A 135 1.33 -10.11 -4.48
N ILE A 136 1.24 -9.89 -5.79
CA ILE A 136 1.90 -8.75 -6.45
C ILE A 136 1.37 -7.43 -5.86
N PHE A 137 0.06 -7.31 -5.66
CA PHE A 137 -0.57 -6.10 -5.11
C PHE A 137 -0.12 -5.81 -3.67
N ILE A 138 0.13 -6.83 -2.86
CA ILE A 138 0.64 -6.67 -1.48
C ILE A 138 2.12 -6.30 -1.46
N LEU A 139 2.93 -6.90 -2.34
CA LEU A 139 4.37 -6.71 -2.34
C LEU A 139 4.78 -5.40 -3.01
N PHE A 140 4.04 -4.96 -4.03
CA PHE A 140 4.36 -3.77 -4.82
C PHE A 140 4.48 -2.50 -3.96
N PRO A 141 3.53 -2.16 -3.06
CA PRO A 141 3.69 -1.05 -2.12
C PRO A 141 4.94 -1.20 -1.24
N GLY A 142 5.26 -2.41 -0.76
CA GLY A 142 6.48 -2.66 0.01
C GLY A 142 7.76 -2.33 -0.79
N LEU A 143 7.80 -2.71 -2.07
CA LEU A 143 8.90 -2.38 -2.95
C LEU A 143 9.00 -0.87 -3.23
N CYS A 144 7.87 -0.20 -3.46
CA CYS A 144 7.81 1.26 -3.60
C CYS A 144 8.33 1.97 -2.35
N TYR A 145 7.89 1.54 -1.17
CA TYR A 145 8.33 2.06 0.12
C TYR A 145 9.86 1.99 0.25
N TRP A 146 10.45 0.83 -0.03
CA TRP A 146 11.90 0.66 0.03
C TRP A 146 12.65 1.58 -0.93
N ARG A 147 12.15 1.73 -2.17
CA ARG A 147 12.74 2.65 -3.15
C ARG A 147 12.69 4.10 -2.67
N PHE A 148 11.56 4.52 -2.09
CA PHE A 148 11.44 5.86 -1.51
C PHE A 148 12.37 6.09 -0.33
N LEU A 149 12.56 5.11 0.55
CA LEU A 149 13.52 5.20 1.66
C LEU A 149 14.95 5.44 1.15
N ILE A 150 15.42 4.64 0.19
CA ILE A 150 16.75 4.83 -0.41
C ILE A 150 16.87 6.20 -1.06
N PHE A 151 15.84 6.61 -1.80
CA PHE A 151 15.83 7.88 -2.49
C PHE A 151 15.94 9.07 -1.51
N LEU A 152 15.14 9.06 -0.45
CA LEU A 152 15.16 10.11 0.58
C LEU A 152 16.49 10.13 1.36
N GLN A 153 17.07 8.96 1.63
CA GLN A 153 18.39 8.85 2.28
C GLN A 153 19.49 9.45 1.40
N LYS A 154 19.52 9.10 0.10
CA LYS A 154 20.48 9.66 -0.86
C LYS A 154 20.33 11.18 -0.99
N LYS A 155 19.09 11.68 -1.05
CA LYS A 155 18.80 13.12 -1.12
C LYS A 155 19.35 13.86 0.11
N GLN A 156 19.10 13.35 1.32
CA GLN A 156 19.61 13.96 2.55
C GLN A 156 21.15 13.95 2.60
N SER A 157 21.78 12.83 2.25
CA SER A 157 23.25 12.71 2.21
C SER A 157 23.88 13.72 1.25
N LYS A 158 23.28 13.94 0.07
CA LYS A 158 23.73 14.97 -0.89
C LYS A 158 23.61 16.38 -0.33
N ILE A 159 22.49 16.70 0.33
CA ILE A 159 22.28 18.01 0.95
C ILE A 159 23.36 18.27 2.00
N ILE A 160 23.59 17.32 2.91
CA ILE A 160 24.62 17.44 3.95
C ILE A 160 26.00 17.65 3.32
N ARG A 161 26.37 16.85 2.33
CA ARG A 161 27.66 17.00 1.63
C ARG A 161 27.79 18.38 0.96
N SER A 162 26.73 18.88 0.33
CA SER A 162 26.72 20.21 -0.30
C SER A 162 26.88 21.34 0.72
N TYR A 163 26.26 21.23 1.90
CA TYR A 163 26.46 22.20 2.97
C TYR A 163 27.93 22.23 3.42
N PHE A 164 28.54 21.08 3.70
CA PHE A 164 29.95 21.02 4.10
C PHE A 164 30.92 21.52 3.02
N SER A 165 30.62 21.28 1.74
CA SER A 165 31.44 21.79 0.63
C SER A 165 31.41 23.31 0.46
N ASN A 166 30.45 24.02 1.07
CA ASN A 166 30.40 25.48 1.04
C ASN A 166 31.15 26.13 2.20
N TYR A 167 31.66 25.34 3.15
CA TYR A 167 32.40 25.81 4.33
C TYR A 167 33.90 25.47 4.28
N PHE A 168 34.36 24.80 3.23
CA PHE A 168 35.76 24.45 2.96
C PHE A 168 36.10 24.80 1.51
#